data_AF-A0A8I1BD37-F1
#
_entry.id   AF-A0A8I1BD37-F1
#
_cell.length_a   1.000
_cell.length_b   1.000
_cell.length_c   1.000
_cell.angle_alpha   90.00
_cell.angle_beta   90.00
_cell.angle_gamma   90.00
#
_symmetry.space_group_name_H-M   'P 1'
#
loop_
_entity.id
_entity.type
_entity.pdbx_description
1 polymer ?
#
loop_
_entity_poly.entity_id
_entity_poly.type
_entity_poly.pdbx_seq_one_letter_code
_entity_poly.pdbx_strand_id
1 'polypeptide(L)'
;MKKLAVICAFTVLILAGCGLGDSDNNGSSTINDDQQSGYKSNRDSKSSISRNQTEDNQQDTQQDTHSNRYYAQVWLTALDSYRGESDLPFDDLEIVHQNISNKVLDPYHPDESAKLPEGTELLTTSVTAAGSVYYKSNGDGTITIYSVPSHFQGSWRDADYSKRESQRIIDDARTVKLYNASESEINKISQMMRTEFSVGDNLTDEDDTSESEDQSSSSDEATVTRSNVIDIVEDYEGHQLDTDTYIYKEPEKDSDGSWGFSFTDKEGHLEGSYIIDKDGEVTKYDEDGEPE
;
A
#
# COMPACT_ATOMS: atom_id res chain seq x y z
N MET A 1 -40.01 23.94 -27.62
CA MET A 1 -39.58 23.79 -29.03
C MET A 1 -38.19 24.42 -29.11
N LYS A 2 -37.07 23.78 -29.44
CA LYS A 2 -36.77 22.62 -30.30
C LYS A 2 -35.64 21.81 -29.65
N LYS A 3 -35.70 20.48 -29.79
CA LYS A 3 -34.63 19.54 -29.45
C LYS A 3 -33.68 19.45 -30.64
N LEU A 4 -32.37 19.34 -30.40
CA LEU A 4 -31.40 18.90 -31.41
C LEU A 4 -30.61 17.74 -30.79
N ALA A 5 -30.92 16.54 -31.29
CA ALA A 5 -30.17 15.32 -31.06
C ALA A 5 -29.10 15.22 -32.16
N VAL A 6 -27.86 14.92 -31.78
CA VAL A 6 -26.83 14.49 -32.71
C VAL A 6 -26.50 13.04 -32.37
N ILE A 7 -26.85 12.16 -33.31
CA ILE A 7 -26.52 10.74 -33.33
C ILE A 7 -25.27 10.65 -34.21
N CYS A 8 -24.15 10.15 -33.67
CA CYS A 8 -23.01 9.72 -34.46
C CYS A 8 -22.83 8.20 -34.28
N ALA A 9 -22.74 7.53 -35.42
CA ALA A 9 -22.86 6.10 -35.58
C ALA A 9 -21.53 5.35 -35.37
N PHE A 10 -21.71 4.09 -34.98
CA PHE A 10 -20.75 3.00 -34.83
C PHE A 10 -19.88 2.74 -36.08
N THR A 11 -18.64 2.33 -35.85
CA THR A 11 -17.91 1.42 -36.74
C THR A 11 -17.12 0.40 -35.91
N VAL A 12 -17.53 -0.86 -35.99
CA VAL A 12 -16.83 -2.04 -35.48
C VAL A 12 -16.10 -2.68 -36.66
N LEU A 13 -14.80 -2.92 -36.52
CA LEU A 13 -14.02 -3.75 -37.45
C LEU A 13 -13.91 -5.16 -36.86
N ILE A 14 -14.65 -6.11 -37.44
CA ILE A 14 -14.46 -7.55 -37.22
C ILE A 14 -13.52 -8.04 -38.33
N LEU A 15 -12.34 -8.55 -37.96
CA LEU A 15 -11.51 -9.36 -38.84
C LEU A 15 -11.82 -10.83 -38.58
N ALA A 16 -12.46 -11.48 -39.57
CA ALA A 16 -12.50 -12.93 -39.70
C ALA A 16 -11.71 -13.31 -40.97
N GLY A 17 -10.80 -14.26 -40.84
CA GLY A 17 -10.04 -14.85 -41.95
C GLY A 17 -9.81 -16.33 -41.69
N CYS A 18 -10.43 -17.15 -42.52
CA CYS A 18 -10.56 -18.61 -42.44
C CYS A 18 -9.34 -19.38 -43.02
N GLY A 19 -9.25 -20.66 -42.67
CA GLY A 19 -8.57 -21.71 -43.46
C GLY A 19 -8.61 -23.05 -42.71
N LEU A 20 -9.65 -23.88 -42.90
CA LEU A 20 -9.65 -25.13 -43.71
C LEU A 20 -8.53 -26.13 -43.31
N GLY A 21 -8.75 -27.40 -42.97
CA GLY A 21 -9.94 -28.25 -42.99
C GLY A 21 -9.52 -29.73 -42.78
N ASP A 22 -10.46 -30.50 -42.24
CA ASP A 22 -10.71 -31.95 -42.33
C ASP A 22 -9.65 -33.04 -41.97
N SER A 23 -9.99 -33.75 -40.89
CA SER A 23 -10.45 -35.15 -40.84
C SER A 23 -9.51 -36.37 -41.00
N ASP A 24 -9.75 -37.27 -40.05
CA ASP A 24 -9.66 -38.73 -40.04
C ASP A 24 -8.35 -39.51 -39.82
N ASN A 25 -8.24 -40.00 -38.57
CA ASN A 25 -8.42 -41.41 -38.18
C ASN A 25 -7.44 -42.50 -38.70
N ASN A 26 -6.82 -43.14 -37.71
CA ASN A 26 -6.60 -44.57 -37.54
C ASN A 26 -5.48 -45.31 -38.31
N GLY A 27 -4.84 -46.24 -37.58
CA GLY A 27 -4.05 -47.35 -38.13
C GLY A 27 -2.54 -47.15 -38.01
N SER A 28 -1.91 -47.63 -36.93
CA SER A 28 -1.37 -49.00 -36.84
C SER A 28 -0.33 -49.32 -37.93
N SER A 29 0.95 -49.31 -37.55
CA SER A 29 1.78 -50.51 -37.64
C SER A 29 3.16 -50.29 -37.02
N THR A 30 3.54 -51.32 -36.29
CA THR A 30 4.75 -51.58 -35.52
C THR A 30 5.99 -51.79 -36.41
N ILE A 31 7.16 -51.72 -35.76
CA ILE A 31 8.45 -52.42 -36.04
C ILE A 31 9.58 -51.57 -36.67
N ASN A 32 10.43 -51.07 -35.78
CA ASN A 32 11.86 -51.35 -35.55
C ASN A 32 12.90 -51.41 -36.68
N ASP A 33 14.14 -51.20 -36.20
CA ASP A 33 15.47 -51.32 -36.79
C ASP A 33 15.99 -50.00 -37.37
N ASP A 34 17.20 -49.52 -37.07
CA ASP A 34 18.37 -50.22 -36.55
C ASP A 34 19.35 -49.24 -35.88
N GLN A 35 20.24 -49.81 -35.09
CA GLN A 35 21.23 -49.14 -34.25
C GLN A 35 22.28 -48.33 -35.03
N GLN A 36 22.72 -47.20 -34.44
CA GLN A 36 24.17 -46.96 -34.34
C GLN A 36 24.56 -46.12 -33.12
N SER A 37 25.63 -46.59 -32.49
CA SER A 37 26.20 -46.29 -31.18
C SER A 37 27.05 -45.02 -31.06
N GLY A 38 27.12 -44.50 -29.82
CA GLY A 38 28.18 -43.64 -29.26
C GLY A 38 27.86 -42.16 -29.37
N TYR A 39 27.84 -41.32 -28.33
CA TYR A 39 28.74 -41.21 -27.19
C TYR A 39 28.03 -40.55 -25.98
N LYS A 40 28.58 -40.78 -24.79
CA LYS A 40 28.13 -40.34 -23.45
C LYS A 40 28.13 -38.82 -23.28
N SER A 41 27.13 -38.27 -22.56
CA SER A 41 27.35 -37.51 -21.30
C SER A 41 26.01 -37.11 -20.64
N ASN A 42 25.95 -37.29 -19.32
CA ASN A 42 24.83 -36.98 -18.43
C ASN A 42 24.52 -35.49 -18.37
N ARG A 43 23.23 -35.13 -18.38
CA ARG A 43 22.67 -34.04 -17.56
C ARG A 43 21.32 -34.47 -16.98
N ASP A 44 21.30 -34.59 -15.66
CA ASP A 44 20.12 -34.81 -14.85
C ASP A 44 19.20 -33.58 -14.89
N SER A 45 17.98 -33.76 -15.37
CA SER A 45 16.86 -32.83 -15.11
C SER A 45 15.75 -33.64 -14.45
N LYS A 46 15.75 -33.65 -13.12
CA LYS A 46 14.71 -34.28 -12.30
C LYS A 46 13.55 -33.29 -12.16
N SER A 47 12.53 -33.46 -12.99
CA SER A 47 11.22 -32.83 -12.77
C SER A 47 10.54 -33.53 -11.60
N SER A 48 10.19 -32.77 -10.56
CA SER A 48 9.30 -33.22 -9.49
C SER A 48 8.03 -32.38 -9.54
N ILE A 49 7.05 -32.87 -10.29
CA ILE A 49 5.65 -32.49 -10.19
C ILE A 49 5.14 -33.05 -8.86
N SER A 50 4.88 -32.19 -7.88
CA SER A 50 4.13 -32.55 -6.68
C SER A 50 2.66 -32.21 -6.93
N ARG A 51 1.84 -33.26 -7.12
CA ARG A 51 0.38 -33.19 -7.02
C ARG A 51 0.03 -33.26 -5.55
N ASN A 52 -0.59 -32.22 -4.98
CA ASN A 52 -1.28 -32.37 -3.71
C ASN A 52 -2.75 -32.64 -3.96
N GLN A 53 -3.18 -33.81 -3.48
CA GLN A 53 -4.56 -34.23 -3.39
C GLN A 53 -5.25 -33.52 -2.23
N THR A 54 -6.51 -33.19 -2.45
CA THR A 54 -7.47 -32.64 -1.52
C THR A 54 -7.76 -33.62 -0.39
N GLU A 55 -7.49 -33.24 0.85
CA GLU A 55 -8.06 -33.88 2.04
C GLU A 55 -8.75 -32.79 2.87
N ASP A 56 -10.08 -32.83 2.88
CA ASP A 56 -10.94 -32.08 3.80
C ASP A 56 -10.72 -32.62 5.22
N ASN A 57 -9.93 -31.89 6.01
CA ASN A 57 -9.90 -32.04 7.46
C ASN A 57 -10.23 -30.68 8.08
N GLN A 58 -11.43 -30.58 8.67
CA GLN A 58 -11.81 -29.50 9.58
C GLN A 58 -10.98 -29.62 10.85
N GLN A 59 -9.74 -29.17 10.78
CA GLN A 59 -8.96 -28.79 11.94
C GLN A 59 -9.38 -27.36 12.29
N ASP A 60 -9.66 -27.12 13.56
CA ASP A 60 -9.79 -25.77 14.13
C ASP A 60 -8.40 -25.10 14.04
N THR A 61 -8.04 -24.68 12.83
CA THR A 61 -6.78 -23.99 12.56
C THR A 61 -6.94 -22.60 13.14
N GLN A 62 -6.35 -22.38 14.31
CA GLN A 62 -6.05 -21.04 14.81
C GLN A 62 -5.47 -20.24 13.64
N GLN A 63 -6.23 -19.24 13.17
CA GLN A 63 -5.85 -18.43 12.03
C GLN A 63 -4.58 -17.68 12.38
N ASP A 64 -3.53 -17.84 11.59
CA ASP A 64 -2.30 -17.07 11.78
C ASP A 64 -2.55 -15.61 11.44
N THR A 65 -2.70 -14.78 12.48
CA THR A 65 -2.99 -13.36 12.37
C THR A 65 -1.77 -12.52 11.97
N HIS A 66 -0.59 -13.12 11.81
CA HIS A 66 0.63 -12.42 11.44
C HIS A 66 1.17 -12.90 10.09
N SER A 67 0.25 -13.10 9.14
CA SER A 67 0.57 -13.57 7.78
C SER A 67 0.07 -12.59 6.72
N ASN A 68 0.78 -12.49 5.59
CA ASN A 68 0.34 -11.66 4.45
C ASN A 68 -1.08 -12.03 3.98
N ARG A 69 -1.44 -13.32 4.09
CA ARG A 69 -2.78 -13.82 3.80
C ARG A 69 -3.83 -13.18 4.70
N TYR A 70 -3.55 -13.13 6.01
CA TYR A 70 -4.43 -12.51 6.98
C TYR A 70 -4.51 -11.00 6.77
N TYR A 71 -3.38 -10.32 6.56
CA TYR A 71 -3.36 -8.89 6.25
C TYR A 71 -4.15 -8.55 4.99
N ALA A 72 -4.08 -9.39 3.94
CA ALA A 72 -4.90 -9.25 2.75
C ALA A 72 -6.40 -9.38 3.05
N GLN A 73 -6.80 -10.34 3.90
CA GLN A 73 -8.19 -10.47 4.33
C GLN A 73 -8.65 -9.24 5.13
N VAL A 74 -7.81 -8.69 6.00
CA VAL A 74 -8.10 -7.47 6.75
C VAL A 74 -8.28 -6.27 5.80
N TRP A 75 -7.35 -6.10 4.84
CA TRP A 75 -7.42 -5.03 3.83
C TRP A 75 -8.73 -5.08 3.05
N LEU A 76 -9.08 -6.26 2.52
CA LEU A 76 -10.34 -6.49 1.80
C LEU A 76 -11.58 -6.36 2.69
N THR A 77 -11.45 -6.61 4.00
CA THR A 77 -12.54 -6.41 4.96
C THR A 77 -12.81 -4.92 5.18
N ALA A 78 -11.76 -4.11 5.28
CA ALA A 78 -11.87 -2.68 5.57
C ALA A 78 -12.18 -1.83 4.34
N LEU A 79 -11.67 -2.20 3.15
CA LEU A 79 -11.73 -1.40 1.93
C LEU A 79 -12.39 -2.16 0.78
N ASP A 80 -13.71 -2.01 0.68
CA ASP A 80 -14.55 -2.68 -0.31
C ASP A 80 -14.14 -2.39 -1.77
N SER A 81 -13.47 -1.26 -2.03
CA SER A 81 -12.98 -0.86 -3.36
C SER A 81 -11.93 -1.81 -3.94
N TYR A 82 -11.28 -2.61 -3.10
CA TYR A 82 -10.27 -3.61 -3.51
C TYR A 82 -10.85 -5.00 -3.75
N ARG A 83 -12.16 -5.19 -3.56
CA ARG A 83 -12.83 -6.48 -3.74
C ARG A 83 -13.11 -6.78 -5.21
N GLY A 84 -13.20 -8.07 -5.51
CA GLY A 84 -13.52 -8.59 -6.82
C GLY A 84 -12.35 -8.59 -7.79
N GLU A 85 -12.69 -8.85 -9.06
CA GLU A 85 -11.73 -9.06 -10.14
C GLU A 85 -11.43 -7.79 -10.95
N SER A 86 -11.92 -6.61 -10.50
CA SER A 86 -11.62 -5.34 -11.17
C SER A 86 -10.15 -4.99 -11.07
N ASP A 87 -9.67 -4.23 -12.06
CA ASP A 87 -8.32 -3.65 -12.02
C ASP A 87 -8.14 -2.86 -10.72
N LEU A 88 -6.93 -2.93 -10.18
CA LEU A 88 -6.61 -2.20 -8.97
C LEU A 88 -6.56 -0.71 -9.29
N PRO A 89 -6.91 0.15 -8.33
CA PRO A 89 -6.82 1.59 -8.53
C PRO A 89 -5.37 2.08 -8.68
N PHE A 90 -4.37 1.27 -8.34
CA PHE A 90 -2.94 1.60 -8.38
C PHE A 90 -2.14 0.39 -8.85
N ASP A 91 -1.20 0.60 -9.78
CA ASP A 91 -0.42 -0.48 -10.42
C ASP A 91 0.76 -0.97 -9.53
N ASP A 92 1.43 -0.07 -8.80
CA ASP A 92 2.61 -0.37 -7.97
C ASP A 92 2.36 -0.09 -6.48
N LEU A 93 1.27 -0.64 -5.94
CA LEU A 93 0.93 -0.49 -4.54
C LEU A 93 1.77 -1.44 -3.66
N GLU A 94 2.47 -0.89 -2.68
CA GLU A 94 3.06 -1.66 -1.58
C GLU A 94 2.21 -1.47 -0.33
N ILE A 95 1.92 -2.56 0.38
CA ILE A 95 1.19 -2.54 1.65
C ILE A 95 2.13 -3.04 2.75
N VAL A 96 2.31 -2.25 3.80
CA VAL A 96 3.21 -2.54 4.91
C VAL A 96 2.40 -2.70 6.19
N HIS A 97 2.73 -3.75 6.95
CA HIS A 97 2.19 -4.02 8.28
C HIS A 97 3.05 -3.36 9.36
N GLN A 98 2.43 -2.78 10.37
CA GLN A 98 3.11 -2.24 11.54
C GLN A 98 2.32 -2.52 12.82
N ASN A 99 3.03 -2.77 13.92
CA ASN A 99 2.43 -2.77 15.26
C ASN A 99 2.39 -1.34 15.81
N ILE A 100 1.19 -0.87 16.15
CA ILE A 100 0.96 0.50 16.65
C ILE A 100 0.22 0.47 18.00
N SER A 101 0.41 -0.61 18.76
CA SER A 101 -0.20 -0.79 20.08
C SER A 101 0.19 0.35 21.02
N ASN A 102 -0.80 0.93 21.71
CA ASN A 102 -0.62 2.00 22.69
C ASN A 102 -0.02 3.32 22.15
N LYS A 103 0.12 3.47 20.82
CA LYS A 103 0.50 4.73 20.21
C LYS A 103 -0.64 5.75 20.33
N VAL A 104 -0.29 7.02 20.47
CA VAL A 104 -1.25 8.13 20.43
C VAL A 104 -1.76 8.30 19.00
N LEU A 105 -3.05 8.66 18.85
CA LEU A 105 -3.64 8.93 17.52
C LEU A 105 -3.10 10.23 16.94
N ASP A 106 -3.06 11.27 17.76
CA ASP A 106 -2.38 12.53 17.50
C ASP A 106 -1.01 12.60 18.17
N PRO A 107 0.10 12.63 17.42
CA PRO A 107 1.42 12.86 17.97
C PRO A 107 1.70 14.33 18.34
N TYR A 108 0.93 15.30 17.83
CA TYR A 108 1.15 16.72 18.13
C TYR A 108 0.61 17.15 19.50
N HIS A 109 -0.35 16.39 20.05
CA HIS A 109 -0.92 16.59 21.39
C HIS A 109 -0.89 15.29 22.19
N PRO A 110 0.30 14.73 22.49
CA PRO A 110 0.43 13.38 23.02
C PRO A 110 -0.17 13.20 24.43
N ASP A 111 -0.34 14.29 25.19
CA ASP A 111 -0.90 14.28 26.54
C ASP A 111 -2.44 14.26 26.54
N GLU A 112 -3.07 14.89 25.54
CA GLU A 112 -4.52 15.00 25.39
C GLU A 112 -5.12 13.93 24.48
N SER A 113 -4.34 13.45 23.53
CA SER A 113 -4.70 12.48 22.51
C SER A 113 -5.01 11.10 23.09
N ALA A 114 -6.08 10.49 22.59
CA ALA A 114 -6.39 9.11 22.93
C ALA A 114 -5.33 8.14 22.38
N LYS A 115 -5.04 7.10 23.16
CA LYS A 115 -4.14 6.01 22.76
C LYS A 115 -4.94 4.90 22.09
N LEU A 116 -4.36 4.35 21.03
CA LEU A 116 -4.85 3.14 20.41
C LEU A 116 -4.75 1.96 21.39
N PRO A 117 -5.77 1.08 21.46
CA PRO A 117 -5.74 -0.06 22.37
C PRO A 117 -4.57 -1.01 22.10
N GLU A 118 -4.15 -1.74 23.14
CA GLU A 118 -3.16 -2.80 23.00
C GLU A 118 -3.61 -3.85 21.96
N GLY A 119 -2.67 -4.28 21.11
CA GLY A 119 -2.91 -5.19 20.00
C GLY A 119 -3.44 -4.52 18.74
N THR A 120 -3.34 -3.19 18.64
CA THR A 120 -3.69 -2.47 17.39
C THR A 120 -2.52 -2.53 16.40
N GLU A 121 -2.88 -2.75 15.15
CA GLU A 121 -2.01 -2.92 13.99
C GLU A 121 -2.43 -1.95 12.88
N LEU A 122 -1.49 -1.60 12.02
CA LEU A 122 -1.67 -0.72 10.87
C LEU A 122 -1.31 -1.48 9.59
N LEU A 123 -2.19 -1.41 8.60
CA LEU A 123 -1.83 -1.63 7.20
C LEU A 123 -1.79 -0.27 6.51
N THR A 124 -0.61 0.14 6.07
CA THR A 124 -0.40 1.41 5.35
C THR A 124 0.20 1.14 3.98
N THR A 125 0.16 2.12 3.09
CA THR A 125 0.52 1.94 1.69
C THR A 125 1.57 2.92 1.18
N SER A 126 2.24 2.55 0.09
CA SER A 126 3.11 3.47 -0.66
C SER A 126 2.34 4.68 -1.18
N VAL A 127 1.11 4.49 -1.64
CA VAL A 127 0.28 5.59 -2.15
C VAL A 127 -0.73 6.00 -1.09
N THR A 128 -0.64 7.22 -0.54
CA THR A 128 -1.54 7.69 0.55
C THR A 128 -3.01 7.63 0.15
N ALA A 129 -3.32 7.93 -1.12
CA ALA A 129 -4.68 7.87 -1.66
C ALA A 129 -5.28 6.45 -1.70
N ALA A 130 -4.45 5.40 -1.60
CA ALA A 130 -4.90 4.02 -1.45
C ALA A 130 -5.50 3.72 -0.06
N GLY A 131 -5.27 4.62 0.89
CA GLY A 131 -5.82 4.55 2.24
C GLY A 131 -4.96 3.76 3.21
N SER A 132 -5.46 3.60 4.43
CA SER A 132 -4.82 2.84 5.49
C SER A 132 -5.88 2.14 6.35
N VAL A 133 -5.48 1.11 7.07
CA VAL A 133 -6.36 0.31 7.91
C VAL A 133 -5.76 0.17 9.29
N TYR A 134 -6.39 0.85 10.26
CA TYR A 134 -6.10 0.74 11.68
C TYR A 134 -7.04 -0.29 12.29
N TYR A 135 -6.51 -1.39 12.78
CA TYR A 135 -7.35 -2.49 13.25
C TYR A 135 -6.75 -3.27 14.40
N LYS A 136 -7.59 -4.06 15.07
CA LYS A 136 -7.20 -5.05 16.07
C LYS A 136 -7.87 -6.37 15.75
N SER A 137 -7.10 -7.46 15.75
CA SER A 137 -7.67 -8.81 15.71
C SER A 137 -8.37 -9.15 17.02
N ASN A 138 -9.55 -9.76 16.95
CA ASN A 138 -10.28 -10.25 18.12
C ASN A 138 -10.07 -11.77 18.36
N GLY A 139 -9.37 -12.46 17.46
CA GLY A 139 -9.07 -13.90 17.57
C GLY A 139 -10.27 -14.84 17.31
N ASP A 140 -11.43 -14.31 16.94
CA ASP A 140 -12.68 -15.06 16.70
C ASP A 140 -13.19 -14.95 15.26
N GLY A 141 -12.31 -14.56 14.34
CA GLY A 141 -12.65 -14.27 12.93
C GLY A 141 -13.31 -12.90 12.73
N THR A 142 -13.32 -12.04 13.75
CA THR A 142 -13.67 -10.63 13.64
C THR A 142 -12.46 -9.72 13.89
N ILE A 143 -12.56 -8.50 13.38
CA ILE A 143 -11.60 -7.42 13.65
C ILE A 143 -12.35 -6.19 14.13
N THR A 144 -11.70 -5.40 14.96
CA THR A 144 -12.16 -4.06 15.34
C THR A 144 -11.40 -3.04 14.50
N ILE A 145 -12.11 -2.20 13.74
CA ILE A 145 -11.53 -1.17 12.86
C ILE A 145 -11.72 0.20 13.50
N TYR A 146 -10.64 0.98 13.56
CA TYR A 146 -10.64 2.37 13.99
C TYR A 146 -10.68 3.28 12.76
N SER A 147 -11.67 4.17 12.69
CA SER A 147 -11.89 5.06 11.54
C SER A 147 -10.96 6.29 11.61
N VAL A 148 -9.66 6.06 11.60
CA VAL A 148 -8.66 7.14 11.54
C VAL A 148 -8.74 7.78 10.15
N PRO A 149 -9.00 9.09 10.04
CA PRO A 149 -9.03 9.75 8.74
C PRO A 149 -7.61 9.87 8.17
N SER A 150 -7.47 9.87 6.85
CA SER A 150 -6.16 10.08 6.21
C SER A 150 -5.55 11.45 6.52
N HIS A 151 -6.40 12.43 6.85
CA HIS A 151 -6.03 13.74 7.37
C HIS A 151 -7.13 14.18 8.34
N PHE A 152 -6.75 14.78 9.45
CA PHE A 152 -7.73 15.31 10.39
C PHE A 152 -8.28 16.63 9.87
N GLN A 153 -9.60 16.68 9.72
CA GLN A 153 -10.31 17.90 9.34
C GLN A 153 -10.27 18.91 10.50
N GLY A 154 -10.20 20.22 10.22
CA GLY A 154 -10.26 21.27 11.24
C GLY A 154 -8.91 21.59 11.92
N SER A 155 -8.95 22.28 13.06
CA SER A 155 -7.76 22.70 13.81
C SER A 155 -7.16 21.53 14.60
N TRP A 156 -6.60 20.53 13.92
CA TRP A 156 -5.94 19.39 14.55
C TRP A 156 -4.83 19.80 15.54
N ARG A 157 -4.23 20.98 15.31
CA ARG A 157 -3.28 21.63 16.24
C ARG A 157 -3.90 22.20 17.52
N ASP A 158 -5.22 22.14 17.70
CA ASP A 158 -5.90 22.50 18.95
C ASP A 158 -6.03 21.26 19.86
N ALA A 159 -5.44 21.32 21.05
CA ALA A 159 -5.41 20.18 21.99
C ALA A 159 -6.81 19.68 22.36
N ASP A 160 -7.76 20.61 22.46
CA ASP A 160 -9.15 20.35 22.80
C ASP A 160 -9.87 19.61 21.66
N TYR A 161 -9.58 19.99 20.40
CA TYR A 161 -10.03 19.30 19.21
C TYR A 161 -9.41 17.91 19.09
N SER A 162 -8.08 17.82 19.22
CA SER A 162 -7.32 16.57 19.19
C SER A 162 -7.88 15.55 20.18
N LYS A 163 -8.10 15.95 21.43
CA LYS A 163 -8.72 15.11 22.46
C LYS A 163 -10.10 14.58 22.06
N ARG A 164 -10.98 15.47 21.58
CA ARG A 164 -12.36 15.08 21.24
C ARG A 164 -12.39 14.14 20.05
N GLU A 165 -11.62 14.45 19.00
CA GLU A 165 -11.65 13.70 17.75
C GLU A 165 -10.91 12.37 17.87
N SER A 166 -9.76 12.33 18.55
CA SER A 166 -9.08 11.06 18.87
C SER A 166 -9.94 10.16 19.75
N GLN A 167 -10.62 10.69 20.77
CA GLN A 167 -11.53 9.89 21.60
C GLN A 167 -12.73 9.38 20.78
N ARG A 168 -13.29 10.21 19.88
CA ARG A 168 -14.36 9.80 18.98
C ARG A 168 -13.96 8.60 18.12
N ILE A 169 -12.73 8.56 17.60
CA ILE A 169 -12.22 7.41 16.83
C ILE A 169 -12.21 6.12 17.66
N ILE A 170 -11.82 6.21 18.93
CA ILE A 170 -11.83 5.05 19.84
C ILE A 170 -13.26 4.59 20.14
N ASP A 171 -14.16 5.54 20.42
CA ASP A 171 -15.55 5.24 20.81
C ASP A 171 -16.39 4.73 19.62
N ASP A 172 -16.13 5.23 18.42
CA ASP A 172 -16.82 4.85 17.17
C ASP A 172 -16.19 3.62 16.49
N ALA A 173 -15.21 2.96 17.13
CA ALA A 173 -14.57 1.77 16.58
C ALA A 173 -15.61 0.67 16.30
N ARG A 174 -15.49 0.03 15.15
CA ARG A 174 -16.48 -0.96 14.68
C ARG A 174 -15.89 -2.37 14.65
N THR A 175 -16.57 -3.31 15.26
CA THR A 175 -16.24 -4.73 15.10
C THR A 175 -16.97 -5.29 13.89
N VAL A 176 -16.22 -5.88 12.97
CA VAL A 176 -16.73 -6.49 11.74
C VAL A 176 -16.18 -7.90 11.57
N LYS A 177 -16.98 -8.77 10.96
CA LYS A 177 -16.52 -10.11 10.57
C LYS A 177 -15.59 -9.99 9.38
N LEU A 178 -14.51 -10.77 9.36
CA LEU A 178 -13.62 -10.85 8.21
C LEU A 178 -14.40 -11.21 6.94
N TYR A 179 -14.14 -10.45 5.89
CA TYR A 179 -14.70 -10.69 4.57
C TYR A 179 -14.23 -12.05 4.05
N ASN A 180 -15.17 -12.85 3.56
CA ASN A 180 -14.90 -14.16 3.00
C ASN A 180 -14.39 -14.03 1.55
N ALA A 181 -13.18 -13.50 1.41
CA ALA A 181 -12.50 -13.29 0.15
C ALA A 181 -12.18 -14.63 -0.55
N SER A 182 -12.22 -14.63 -1.88
CA SER A 182 -11.72 -15.75 -2.68
C SER A 182 -10.20 -15.88 -2.57
N GLU A 183 -9.67 -17.05 -2.92
CA GLU A 183 -8.22 -17.24 -3.05
C GLU A 183 -7.59 -16.28 -4.07
N SER A 184 -8.30 -15.90 -5.14
CA SER A 184 -7.80 -14.95 -6.13
C SER A 184 -7.64 -13.55 -5.53
N GLU A 185 -8.64 -13.06 -4.82
CA GLU A 185 -8.60 -11.76 -4.13
C GLU A 185 -7.48 -11.73 -3.09
N ILE A 186 -7.39 -12.77 -2.26
CA ILE A 186 -6.35 -12.89 -1.23
C ILE A 186 -4.96 -12.90 -1.86
N ASN A 187 -4.74 -13.74 -2.88
CA ASN A 187 -3.42 -13.85 -3.52
C ASN A 187 -3.02 -12.55 -4.23
N LYS A 188 -3.98 -11.83 -4.82
CA LYS A 188 -3.74 -10.54 -5.47
C LYS A 188 -3.20 -9.53 -4.46
N ILE A 189 -3.92 -9.30 -3.36
CA ILE A 189 -3.51 -8.34 -2.33
C ILE A 189 -2.26 -8.81 -1.56
N SER A 190 -2.12 -10.11 -1.29
CA SER A 190 -0.96 -10.65 -0.56
C SER A 190 0.37 -10.43 -1.27
N GLN A 191 0.37 -10.27 -2.60
CA GLN A 191 1.58 -9.98 -3.40
C GLN A 191 2.07 -8.53 -3.24
N MET A 192 1.17 -7.62 -2.83
CA MET A 192 1.50 -6.23 -2.51
C MET A 192 2.03 -6.08 -1.09
N MET A 193 1.81 -7.08 -0.23
CA MET A 193 2.28 -7.05 1.15
C MET A 193 3.80 -7.15 1.21
N ARG A 194 4.40 -6.27 1.99
CA ARG A 194 5.84 -6.24 2.29
C ARG A 194 6.02 -6.24 3.80
N THR A 195 7.10 -6.87 4.26
CA THR A 195 7.49 -6.86 5.68
C THR A 195 8.04 -5.49 6.10
N GLU A 196 8.61 -4.73 5.17
CA GLU A 196 9.02 -3.32 5.33
C GLU A 196 8.90 -2.62 3.97
N PHE A 197 8.83 -1.29 3.92
CA PHE A 197 8.93 -0.56 2.66
C PHE A 197 10.24 -0.96 1.97
N SER A 198 10.16 -1.52 0.76
CA SER A 198 11.38 -1.84 0.00
C SER A 198 11.96 -0.54 -0.54
N VAL A 199 12.76 0.13 0.29
CA VAL A 199 13.81 1.02 -0.19
C VAL A 199 14.80 0.13 -0.95
N GLY A 200 15.09 0.49 -2.20
CA GLY A 200 16.02 -0.24 -3.05
C GLY A 200 17.32 -0.59 -2.33
N ASP A 201 17.66 -1.88 -2.40
CA ASP A 201 18.92 -2.56 -2.11
C ASP A 201 20.17 -1.66 -1.94
N ASN A 202 20.45 -1.22 -0.71
CA ASN A 202 21.79 -1.16 -0.08
C ASN A 202 21.72 -0.45 1.28
N LEU A 203 21.55 -1.21 2.36
CA LEU A 203 22.12 -0.83 3.65
C LEU A 203 22.67 -2.11 4.29
N THR A 204 23.99 -2.22 4.23
CA THR A 204 24.77 -3.20 5.00
C THR A 204 24.65 -2.88 6.48
N ASP A 205 24.30 -3.90 7.26
CA ASP A 205 24.43 -3.94 8.72
C ASP A 205 25.85 -3.54 9.14
N GLU A 206 25.99 -2.51 9.97
CA GLU A 206 27.08 -2.47 10.96
C GLU A 206 26.57 -1.97 12.31
N ASP A 207 26.78 -2.87 13.27
CA ASP A 207 26.39 -2.85 14.68
C ASP A 207 27.35 -2.01 15.53
N ASP A 208 26.80 -1.52 16.65
CA ASP A 208 27.42 -1.17 17.94
C ASP A 208 28.76 -0.38 18.00
N THR A 209 28.75 0.79 18.66
CA THR A 209 29.30 0.95 20.04
C THR A 209 29.46 2.40 20.53
N SER A 210 28.87 2.63 21.72
CA SER A 210 29.29 3.45 22.88
C SER A 210 29.43 4.99 22.84
N GLU A 211 28.51 5.61 23.59
CA GLU A 211 28.65 6.60 24.68
C GLU A 211 29.54 7.86 24.53
N SER A 212 28.92 9.05 24.65
CA SER A 212 29.10 9.94 25.81
C SER A 212 28.09 11.09 25.85
N GLU A 213 27.84 11.56 27.07
CA GLU A 213 26.84 12.52 27.54
C GLU A 213 27.03 13.95 27.01
N ASP A 214 25.93 14.69 26.76
CA ASP A 214 25.64 15.97 27.43
C ASP A 214 24.28 16.57 27.00
N GLN A 215 23.70 17.32 27.92
CA GLN A 215 22.28 17.66 28.07
C GLN A 215 21.76 18.79 27.16
N SER A 216 20.43 18.73 26.92
CA SER A 216 19.48 19.86 26.87
C SER A 216 18.98 20.32 25.48
N SER A 217 17.94 19.66 24.98
CA SER A 217 16.55 20.15 24.94
C SER A 217 15.74 19.15 24.13
N SER A 218 14.85 18.39 24.79
CA SER A 218 13.91 17.49 24.10
C SER A 218 12.95 18.30 23.23
N SER A 219 13.29 18.43 21.95
CA SER A 219 12.30 18.36 20.90
C SER A 219 12.20 16.87 20.57
N ASP A 220 11.02 16.29 20.63
CA ASP A 220 10.81 14.98 20.05
C ASP A 220 11.09 15.13 18.54
N GLU A 221 12.29 14.73 18.11
CA GLU A 221 12.76 14.74 16.72
C GLU A 221 11.85 13.79 15.93
N ALA A 222 10.71 14.30 15.49
CA ALA A 222 9.76 13.54 14.69
C ALA A 222 10.44 13.22 13.36
N THR A 223 10.84 11.96 13.19
CA THR A 223 11.47 11.51 11.94
C THR A 223 10.57 11.81 10.75
N VAL A 224 11.13 12.45 9.72
CA VAL A 224 10.38 12.72 8.48
C VAL A 224 10.12 11.41 7.74
N THR A 225 8.85 11.17 7.45
CA THR A 225 8.32 9.97 6.80
C THR A 225 7.41 10.36 5.65
N ARG A 226 7.18 9.44 4.72
CA ARG A 226 6.21 9.67 3.63
C ARG A 226 4.82 10.08 4.12
N SER A 227 4.42 9.57 5.29
CA SER A 227 3.10 9.83 5.86
C SER A 227 2.95 11.22 6.46
N ASN A 228 4.02 11.81 6.99
CA ASN A 228 3.95 13.14 7.63
C ASN A 228 4.54 14.27 6.78
N VAL A 229 5.17 13.97 5.63
CA VAL A 229 5.81 15.00 4.80
C VAL A 229 4.84 16.07 4.29
N ILE A 230 3.61 15.68 3.93
CA ILE A 230 2.58 16.65 3.52
C ILE A 230 2.14 17.48 4.72
N ASP A 231 1.91 16.83 5.87
CA ASP A 231 1.53 17.52 7.11
C ASP A 231 2.60 18.54 7.53
N ILE A 232 3.88 18.20 7.37
CA ILE A 232 5.02 19.09 7.65
C ILE A 232 4.99 20.33 6.73
N VAL A 233 4.73 20.15 5.43
CA VAL A 233 4.64 21.28 4.49
C VAL A 233 3.39 22.14 4.75
N GLU A 234 2.24 21.53 5.04
CA GLU A 234 1.04 22.27 5.43
C GLU A 234 1.26 23.07 6.73
N ASP A 235 2.10 22.57 7.64
CA ASP A 235 2.48 23.30 8.85
C ASP A 235 3.38 24.51 8.52
N TYR A 236 4.35 24.32 7.63
CA TYR A 236 5.21 25.39 7.13
C TYR A 236 4.41 26.50 6.42
N GLU A 237 3.45 26.14 5.57
CA GLU A 237 2.57 27.07 4.87
C GLU A 237 1.52 27.73 5.80
N GLY A 238 1.22 27.10 6.94
CA GLY A 238 0.18 27.54 7.87
C GLY A 238 -1.25 27.36 7.33
N HIS A 239 -1.42 26.59 6.25
CA HIS A 239 -2.69 26.26 5.62
C HIS A 239 -2.59 24.95 4.81
N GLN A 240 -3.74 24.36 4.49
CA GLN A 240 -3.79 23.16 3.64
C GLN A 240 -3.35 23.47 2.22
N LEU A 241 -2.69 22.52 1.57
CA LEU A 241 -2.23 22.66 0.19
C LEU A 241 -3.43 22.90 -0.76
N ASP A 242 -3.29 23.88 -1.66
CA ASP A 242 -4.35 24.26 -2.59
C ASP A 242 -4.46 23.27 -3.75
N THR A 243 -5.18 22.18 -3.49
CA THR A 243 -5.47 21.13 -4.48
C THR A 243 -6.54 21.52 -5.50
N ASP A 244 -7.24 22.65 -5.31
CA ASP A 244 -8.19 23.17 -6.30
C ASP A 244 -7.44 23.87 -7.45
N THR A 245 -6.35 24.57 -7.13
CA THR A 245 -5.49 25.27 -8.09
C THR A 245 -4.38 24.38 -8.64
N TYR A 246 -3.72 23.59 -7.78
CA TYR A 246 -2.50 22.87 -8.15
C TYR A 246 -2.68 21.35 -8.14
N ILE A 247 -1.73 20.65 -8.76
CA ILE A 247 -1.55 19.20 -8.71
C ILE A 247 -0.22 18.95 -8.01
N TYR A 248 -0.28 18.37 -6.81
CA TYR A 248 0.91 17.98 -6.06
C TYR A 248 1.35 16.58 -6.48
N LYS A 249 2.62 16.42 -6.80
CA LYS A 249 3.22 15.11 -7.07
C LYS A 249 3.45 14.36 -5.77
N GLU A 250 3.71 13.06 -5.89
CA GLU A 250 4.01 12.24 -4.74
C GLU A 250 5.35 12.66 -4.11
N PRO A 251 5.45 12.68 -2.78
CA PRO A 251 6.71 12.83 -2.07
C PRO A 251 7.69 11.69 -2.37
N GLU A 252 8.90 12.07 -2.74
CA GLU A 252 10.03 11.19 -3.01
C GLU A 252 11.11 11.43 -1.95
N LYS A 253 11.81 10.37 -1.55
CA LYS A 253 12.92 10.46 -0.61
C LYS A 253 14.24 10.54 -1.38
N ASP A 254 15.02 11.56 -1.10
CA ASP A 254 16.33 11.78 -1.68
C ASP A 254 17.41 10.92 -1.02
N SER A 255 18.56 10.81 -1.70
CA SER A 255 19.70 9.99 -1.26
C SER A 255 20.33 10.45 0.06
N ASP A 256 20.13 11.70 0.45
CA ASP A 256 20.60 12.28 1.71
C ASP A 256 19.60 12.10 2.87
N GLY A 257 18.47 11.47 2.60
CA GLY A 257 17.41 11.21 3.58
C GLY A 257 16.35 12.29 3.67
N SER A 258 16.49 13.40 2.94
CA SER A 258 15.45 14.42 2.80
C SER A 258 14.28 13.90 1.97
N TRP A 259 13.12 14.54 2.10
CA TRP A 259 11.94 14.27 1.28
C TRP A 259 11.62 15.49 0.43
N GLY A 260 11.12 15.28 -0.78
CA GLY A 260 10.66 16.38 -1.61
C GLY A 260 9.51 16.02 -2.54
N PHE A 261 8.75 17.03 -2.94
CA PHE A 261 7.72 16.91 -3.99
C PHE A 261 7.58 18.23 -4.74
N SER A 262 7.19 18.13 -6.01
CA SER A 262 6.86 19.29 -6.84
C SER A 262 5.36 19.42 -7.01
N PHE A 263 4.89 20.62 -7.34
CA PHE A 263 3.50 20.86 -7.72
C PHE A 263 3.41 21.62 -9.03
N THR A 264 2.35 21.35 -9.77
CA THR A 264 2.09 21.96 -11.08
C THR A 264 0.74 22.66 -11.08
N ASP A 265 0.53 23.57 -12.03
CA ASP A 265 -0.82 24.00 -12.37
C ASP A 265 -1.65 22.85 -12.98
N LYS A 266 -2.92 23.09 -13.29
CA LYS A 266 -3.80 22.09 -13.92
C LYS A 266 -3.44 21.79 -15.39
N GLU A 267 -2.56 22.58 -15.99
CA GLU A 267 -2.06 22.40 -17.35
C GLU A 267 -0.73 21.61 -17.38
N GLY A 268 -0.12 21.38 -16.22
CA GLY A 268 1.10 20.61 -16.00
C GLY A 268 2.39 21.45 -15.96
N HIS A 269 2.30 22.78 -15.87
CA HIS A 269 3.46 23.66 -15.71
C HIS A 269 3.95 23.60 -14.25
N LEU A 270 5.26 23.49 -14.05
CA LEU A 270 5.88 23.48 -12.73
C LEU A 270 5.68 24.84 -12.05
N GLU A 271 5.11 24.84 -10.85
CA GLU A 271 4.83 26.05 -10.08
C GLU A 271 5.71 26.13 -8.81
N GLY A 272 6.31 25.02 -8.42
CA GLY A 272 7.29 24.99 -7.33
C GLY A 272 7.56 23.60 -6.80
N SER A 273 8.36 23.54 -5.74
CA SER A 273 8.66 22.31 -5.02
C SER A 273 9.00 22.56 -3.55
N TYR A 274 8.95 21.50 -2.76
CA TYR A 274 9.36 21.48 -1.36
C TYR A 274 10.47 20.46 -1.17
N ILE A 275 11.44 20.79 -0.32
CA ILE A 275 12.41 19.85 0.26
C ILE A 275 12.31 19.96 1.78
N ILE A 276 12.21 18.81 2.44
CA ILE A 276 12.10 18.66 3.87
C ILE A 276 13.30 17.85 4.32
N ASP A 277 14.19 18.44 5.10
CA ASP A 277 15.38 17.72 5.57
C ASP A 277 15.05 16.66 6.64
N LYS A 278 16.05 15.89 7.06
CA LYS A 278 15.89 14.83 8.06
C LYS A 278 15.41 15.33 9.44
N ASP A 279 15.60 16.62 9.72
CA ASP A 279 15.26 17.28 10.98
C ASP A 279 13.87 17.95 10.88
N GLY A 280 13.23 17.89 9.71
CA GLY A 280 11.89 18.43 9.48
C GLY A 280 11.87 19.90 9.01
N GLU A 281 13.02 20.49 8.70
CA GLU A 281 13.10 21.85 8.18
C GLU A 281 12.67 21.88 6.71
N VAL A 282 11.72 22.76 6.39
CA VAL A 282 11.12 22.88 5.06
C VAL A 282 11.76 24.02 4.29
N THR A 283 12.18 23.73 3.05
CA THR A 283 12.58 24.72 2.06
C THR A 283 11.61 24.65 0.87
N LYS A 284 11.01 25.77 0.53
CA LYS A 284 10.17 25.92 -0.66
C LYS A 284 10.99 26.52 -1.80
N TYR A 285 10.71 26.08 -3.01
CA TYR A 285 11.33 26.55 -4.24
C TYR A 285 10.26 26.99 -5.24
N ASP A 286 10.55 28.06 -5.98
CA ASP A 286 9.71 28.57 -7.06
C ASP A 286 9.81 27.73 -8.36
N GLU A 287 9.20 28.20 -9.43
CA GLU A 287 9.19 27.57 -10.76
C GLU A 287 10.59 27.42 -11.39
N ASP A 288 11.53 28.28 -11.01
CA ASP A 288 12.92 28.29 -11.48
C ASP A 288 13.85 27.44 -10.59
N GLY A 289 13.34 26.96 -9.45
CA GLY A 289 14.11 26.20 -8.47
C GLY A 289 14.93 27.07 -7.52
N GLU A 290 14.56 28.34 -7.36
CA GLU A 290 15.16 29.25 -6.40
C GLU A 290 14.38 29.22 -5.07
N PRO A 291 15.05 29.27 -3.91
CA PRO A 291 14.39 29.18 -2.62
C PRO A 291 13.57 30.44 -2.29
N GLU A 292 12.38 30.25 -1.71
CA GLU A 292 11.47 31.33 -1.25
C GLU A 292 11.66 31.71 0.24
#